data_AF-A0A3D1WTK9-F1
#
_entry.id   AF-A0A3D1WTK9-F1
#
_cell.length_a   1.000
_cell.length_b   1.000
_cell.length_c   1.000
_cell.angle_alpha   90.00
_cell.angle_beta   90.00
_cell.angle_gamma   90.00
#
_symmetry.space_group_name_H-M   'P 1'
#
loop_
_entity.id
_entity.type
_entity.pdbx_description
1 polymer ?
#
loop_
_entity_poly.entity_id
_entity_poly.type
_entity_poly.pdbx_seq_one_letter_code
_entity_poly.pdbx_strand_id
1 'polypeptide(L)'
;MREPVSSPFTSFLAQHFDQINDYLATFFDGQATSADIERYLYGPLSAFTANAGKRHRPLICMLAATAVGGSFESARSAAAAIEHFQSGALIHDDIADNG
;
A
#
# COMPACT_ATOMS: atom_id res chain seq x y z
N MET A 1 34.32 -2.95 -4.74
CA MET A 1 32.86 -2.80 -4.81
C MET A 1 32.41 -2.32 -3.44
N ARG A 2 31.84 -1.11 -3.32
CA ARG A 2 31.32 -0.61 -2.03
C ARG A 2 29.93 -1.22 -1.83
N GLU A 3 29.72 -1.91 -0.71
CA GLU A 3 28.38 -2.32 -0.26
C GLU A 3 27.46 -1.08 -0.27
N PRO A 4 26.22 -1.19 -0.78
CA PRO A 4 25.30 -0.06 -0.79
C PRO A 4 24.95 0.29 0.66
N VAL A 5 25.39 1.47 1.10
CA VAL A 5 25.02 2.00 2.42
C VAL A 5 23.54 2.36 2.37
N SER A 6 22.71 1.60 3.07
CA SER A 6 21.29 1.92 3.23
C SER A 6 21.15 3.28 3.90
N SER A 7 20.43 4.20 3.26
CA SER A 7 20.04 5.46 3.88
C SER A 7 19.07 5.21 5.04
N PRO A 8 18.96 6.14 6.02
CA PRO A 8 17.96 6.05 7.07
C PRO A 8 16.54 5.85 6.54
N PHE A 9 16.22 6.50 5.41
CA PHE A 9 14.90 6.40 4.77
C PHE A 9 14.66 5.01 4.18
N THR A 10 15.63 4.44 3.45
CA THR A 10 15.48 3.10 2.87
C THR A 10 15.39 2.01 3.94
N SER A 11 16.15 2.15 5.04
CA SER A 11 16.02 1.25 6.19
C SER A 11 14.64 1.35 6.84
N PHE A 12 14.11 2.57 7.01
CA PHE A 12 12.77 2.79 7.53
C PHE A 12 11.69 2.14 6.65
N LEU A 13 11.77 2.33 5.32
CA LEU A 13 10.82 1.70 4.40
C LEU A 13 10.85 0.17 4.52
N ALA A 14 12.06 -0.43 4.50
CA ALA A 14 12.22 -1.87 4.60
C ALA A 14 11.70 -2.42 5.93
N GLN A 15 11.91 -1.70 7.04
CA GLN A 15 11.44 -2.11 8.37
C GLN A 15 9.91 -2.18 8.48
N HIS A 16 9.19 -1.33 7.75
CA HIS A 16 7.73 -1.20 7.87
C HIS A 16 6.95 -1.72 6.66
N PHE A 17 7.64 -2.22 5.63
CA PHE A 17 7.04 -2.64 4.37
C PHE A 17 6.01 -3.77 4.55
N ASP A 18 6.38 -4.82 5.27
CA ASP A 18 5.50 -5.98 5.48
C ASP A 18 4.30 -5.59 6.35
N GLN A 19 4.53 -4.81 7.42
CA GLN A 19 3.46 -4.34 8.30
C GLN A 19 2.37 -3.56 7.55
N ILE A 20 2.76 -2.66 6.63
CA ILE A 20 1.77 -1.90 5.86
C ILE A 20 1.09 -2.75 4.79
N ASN A 21 1.80 -3.69 4.16
CA ASN A 21 1.20 -4.61 3.19
C ASN A 21 0.16 -5.53 3.85
N ASP A 22 0.50 -6.11 5.00
CA ASP A 22 -0.42 -6.94 5.76
C ASP A 22 -1.68 -6.15 6.12
N TYR A 23 -1.52 -4.90 6.56
CA TYR A 23 -2.66 -4.04 6.86
C TYR A 23 -3.53 -3.74 5.63
N LEU A 24 -2.92 -3.44 4.48
CA LEU A 24 -3.65 -3.18 3.23
C LEU A 24 -4.43 -4.41 2.75
N ALA A 25 -3.87 -5.62 2.92
CA ALA A 25 -4.51 -6.87 2.51
C ALA A 25 -5.83 -7.13 3.28
N THR A 26 -5.90 -6.72 4.55
CA THR A 26 -7.11 -6.92 5.38
C THR A 26 -8.36 -6.25 4.82
N PHE A 27 -8.23 -5.26 3.93
CA PHE A 27 -9.37 -4.59 3.30
C PHE A 27 -10.06 -5.42 2.21
N PHE A 28 -9.41 -6.49 1.74
CA PHE A 28 -9.96 -7.38 0.70
C PHE A 28 -10.39 -8.74 1.25
N ASP A 29 -9.81 -9.15 2.38
CA ASP A 29 -10.10 -10.43 3.00
C ASP A 29 -11.58 -10.58 3.35
N GLY A 30 -12.18 -11.68 2.88
CA GLY A 30 -13.57 -12.05 3.18
C GLY A 30 -14.64 -11.10 2.62
N GLN A 31 -14.27 -10.17 1.72
CA GLN A 31 -15.23 -9.23 1.14
C GLN A 31 -16.08 -9.83 0.01
N ALA A 32 -15.63 -10.93 -0.61
CA ALA A 32 -16.35 -11.55 -1.71
C ALA A 32 -17.64 -12.23 -1.26
N THR A 33 -18.77 -11.78 -1.81
CA THR A 33 -20.10 -12.34 -1.54
C THR A 33 -20.49 -13.46 -2.49
N SER A 34 -19.73 -13.66 -3.58
CA SER A 34 -19.92 -14.73 -4.55
C SER A 34 -18.61 -15.07 -5.26
N ALA A 35 -18.57 -16.24 -5.92
CA ALA A 35 -17.41 -16.66 -6.72
C ALA A 35 -17.11 -15.70 -7.88
N ASP A 36 -18.12 -15.06 -8.47
CA ASP A 36 -17.93 -14.08 -9.53
C ASP A 36 -17.33 -12.77 -8.99
N ILE A 37 -17.78 -12.32 -7.80
CA ILE A 37 -17.21 -11.14 -7.15
C ILE A 37 -15.75 -11.37 -6.77
N GLU A 38 -15.41 -12.56 -6.28
CA GLU A 38 -14.00 -12.93 -6.07
C GLU A 38 -13.22 -12.91 -7.39
N ARG A 39 -13.75 -13.57 -8.43
CA ARG A 39 -13.07 -13.73 -9.72
C ARG A 39 -12.83 -12.42 -10.47
N TYR A 40 -13.80 -11.50 -10.45
CA TYR A 40 -13.79 -10.31 -11.31
C TYR A 40 -13.52 -9.00 -10.56
N LEU A 41 -13.60 -8.97 -9.22
CA LEU A 41 -13.36 -7.77 -8.43
C LEU A 41 -12.24 -7.97 -7.40
N TYR A 42 -12.47 -8.72 -6.33
CA TYR A 42 -11.54 -8.74 -5.19
C TYR A 42 -10.25 -9.52 -5.46
N GLY A 43 -10.30 -10.61 -6.22
CA GLY A 43 -9.11 -11.37 -6.61
C GLY A 43 -8.12 -10.53 -7.43
N PRO A 44 -8.56 -9.92 -8.57
CA PRO A 44 -7.71 -9.02 -9.35
C PRO A 44 -7.22 -7.81 -8.55
N LEU A 45 -8.08 -7.18 -7.75
CA LEU A 45 -7.72 -6.01 -6.94
C LEU A 45 -6.68 -6.33 -5.85
N SER A 46 -6.84 -7.48 -5.19
CA SER A 46 -5.89 -7.99 -4.19
C SER A 46 -4.54 -8.30 -4.84
N ALA A 47 -4.54 -9.00 -5.98
CA ALA A 47 -3.32 -9.30 -6.73
C ALA A 47 -2.59 -8.04 -7.23
N PHE A 48 -3.34 -7.04 -7.73
CA PHE A 48 -2.77 -5.75 -8.14
C PHE A 48 -2.14 -5.04 -6.94
N THR A 49 -2.88 -4.95 -5.83
CA THR A 49 -2.42 -4.28 -4.62
C THR A 49 -1.20 -4.98 -4.01
N ALA A 50 -1.17 -6.32 -3.96
CA ALA A 50 -0.05 -7.10 -3.44
C ALA A 50 1.26 -6.90 -4.24
N ASN A 51 1.15 -6.72 -5.56
CA ASN A 51 2.31 -6.46 -6.43
C ASN A 51 2.75 -4.98 -6.45
N ALA A 52 2.04 -4.10 -5.75
CA ALA A 52 2.24 -2.68 -5.93
C ALA A 52 3.42 -2.11 -5.12
N GLY A 53 4.24 -1.31 -5.81
CA GLY A 53 4.95 -0.13 -5.30
C GLY A 53 5.99 -0.27 -4.18
N LYS A 54 6.71 0.83 -3.94
CA LYS A 54 7.74 0.95 -2.89
C LYS A 54 7.17 1.38 -1.53
N ARG A 55 5.83 1.50 -1.42
CA ARG A 55 5.08 1.97 -0.24
C ARG A 55 5.56 3.29 0.37
N HIS A 56 6.12 4.17 -0.45
CA HIS A 56 6.54 5.49 0.01
C HIS A 56 5.38 6.30 0.58
N ARG A 57 4.23 6.32 -0.10
CA ARG A 57 3.07 7.16 0.28
C ARG A 57 2.53 6.83 1.68
N PRO A 58 2.13 5.58 1.98
CA PRO A 58 1.57 5.26 3.28
C PRO A 58 2.60 5.43 4.40
N LEU A 59 3.86 5.03 4.18
CA LEU A 59 4.89 5.11 5.22
C LEU A 59 5.36 6.55 5.48
N ILE A 60 5.39 7.42 4.46
CA ILE A 60 5.61 8.87 4.66
C ILE A 60 4.44 9.49 5.43
N CYS A 61 3.20 9.10 5.14
CA CYS A 61 2.02 9.58 5.88
C CYS A 61 2.12 9.25 7.39
N MET A 62 2.46 8.00 7.72
CA MET A 62 2.62 7.57 9.11
C MET A 62 3.85 8.20 9.79
N LEU A 63 4.96 8.36 9.07
CA LEU A 63 6.14 9.06 9.57
C LEU A 63 5.86 10.54 9.84
N ALA A 64 5.09 11.20 8.97
CA ALA A 64 4.69 12.59 9.15
C ALA A 64 3.86 12.81 10.42
N ALA A 65 2.96 11.87 10.76
CA ALA A 65 2.22 11.90 12.02
C ALA A 65 3.17 11.89 13.23
N THR A 66 4.21 11.06 13.18
CA THR A 66 5.24 11.02 14.23
C THR A 66 6.05 12.32 14.28
N ALA A 67 6.40 12.89 13.13
CA ALA A 67 7.20 14.11 13.03
C ALA A 67 6.49 15.35 13.63
N VAL A 68 5.16 15.35 13.68
CA VAL A 68 4.37 16.43 14.29
C VAL A 68 3.90 16.12 15.72
N GLY A 69 4.46 15.07 16.35
CA GLY A 69 4.18 14.70 17.74
C GLY A 69 2.98 13.75 17.93
N GLY A 70 2.40 13.22 16.86
CA GLY A 70 1.42 12.15 16.90
C GLY A 70 2.07 10.76 17.03
N SER A 71 1.24 9.71 17.06
CA SER A 71 1.72 8.33 16.99
C SER A 71 1.81 7.87 15.54
N PHE A 72 2.75 6.97 15.25
CA PHE A 72 2.89 6.33 13.94
C PHE A 72 1.57 5.67 13.49
N GLU A 73 0.90 5.02 14.44
CA GLU A 73 -0.29 4.21 14.17
C GLU A 73 -1.58 5.02 14.02
N SER A 74 -1.64 6.26 14.52
CA SER A 74 -2.85 7.07 14.38
C SER A 74 -3.16 7.42 12.93
N ALA A 75 -2.13 7.47 12.07
CA ALA A 75 -2.27 7.75 10.65
C ALA A 75 -2.43 6.50 9.77
N ARG A 76 -2.46 5.29 10.35
CA ARG A 76 -2.49 4.03 9.57
C ARG A 76 -3.70 3.95 8.63
N SER A 77 -4.88 4.35 9.09
CA SER A 77 -6.09 4.36 8.26
C SER A 77 -6.00 5.37 7.11
N ALA A 78 -5.48 6.58 7.37
CA ALA A 78 -5.26 7.58 6.32
C ALA A 78 -4.21 7.12 5.30
N ALA A 79 -3.13 6.49 5.77
CA ALA A 79 -2.10 5.88 4.94
C ALA A 79 -2.67 4.81 4.00
N ALA A 80 -3.54 3.92 4.51
CA ALA A 80 -4.22 2.92 3.70
C ALA A 80 -5.16 3.55 2.66
N ALA A 81 -5.95 4.56 3.06
CA ALA A 81 -6.84 5.26 2.13
C ALA A 81 -6.07 5.89 0.95
N ILE A 82 -4.91 6.50 1.22
CA ILE A 82 -4.04 7.07 0.17
C ILE A 82 -3.55 5.98 -0.78
N GLU A 83 -3.07 4.85 -0.28
CA GLU A 83 -2.51 3.79 -1.11
C GLU A 83 -3.59 3.04 -1.92
N HIS A 84 -4.79 2.84 -1.35
CA HIS A 84 -5.93 2.29 -2.10
C HIS A 84 -6.40 3.25 -3.20
N PHE A 85 -6.48 4.55 -2.91
CA PHE A 85 -6.82 5.55 -3.93
C PHE A 85 -5.79 5.56 -5.06
N GLN A 86 -4.50 5.54 -4.74
CA GLN A 86 -3.44 5.46 -5.73
C GLN A 86 -3.52 4.17 -6.57
N SER A 87 -3.84 3.04 -5.94
CA SER A 87 -3.97 1.76 -6.64
C SER A 87 -5.12 1.81 -7.65
N GLY A 88 -6.28 2.37 -7.25
CA GLY A 88 -7.41 2.59 -8.16
C GLY A 88 -7.06 3.55 -9.31
N ALA A 89 -6.34 4.64 -9.02
CA ALA A 89 -5.89 5.57 -10.06
C ALA A 89 -4.98 4.88 -11.09
N LEU A 90 -4.01 4.08 -10.66
CA LEU A 90 -3.13 3.34 -11.57
C LEU A 90 -3.89 2.33 -12.44
N ILE A 91 -4.82 1.57 -11.86
CA ILE A 91 -5.66 0.64 -12.64
C ILE A 91 -6.44 1.39 -13.73
N HIS A 92 -6.98 2.56 -13.39
CA HIS A 92 -7.74 3.38 -14.34
C HIS A 92 -6.83 3.99 -15.42
N ASP A 93 -5.64 4.46 -15.06
CA ASP A 93 -4.64 4.99 -15.99
C ASP A 93 -4.19 3.90 -16.97
N ASP A 94 -3.87 2.69 -16.48
CA ASP A 94 -3.48 1.54 -17.32
C ASP A 94 -4.56 1.20 -18.37
N ILE A 95 -5.85 1.24 -17.99
CA ILE A 95 -6.95 1.01 -18.93
C ILE A 95 -7.06 2.15 -19.95
N ALA A 96 -6.95 3.40 -19.50
CA ALA A 96 -7.07 4.58 -20.37
C ALA A 96 -5.93 4.67 -21.39
N ASP A 97 -4.72 4.27 -20.98
CA ASP A 97 -3.51 4.31 -21.80
C ASP A 97 -3.40 3.11 -22.77
N ASN A 98 -4.40 2.21 -22.79
CA ASN A 98 -4.39 0.94 -23.52
C ASN A 98 -3.20 0.04 -23.13
N GLY A 99 -2.96 -0.10 -21.82
CA GLY A 99 -1.99 -1.03 -21.26
C GLY A 99 -2.10 -2.45 -21.78
#